data_AF-A0A976FMP6-F1
#
_entry.id   AF-A0A976FMP6-F1
#
_cell.length_a   1.000
_cell.length_b   1.000
_cell.length_c   1.000
_cell.angle_alpha   90.00
_cell.angle_beta   90.00
_cell.angle_gamma   90.00
#
_symmetry.space_group_name_H-M   'P 1'
#
loop_
_entity.id
_entity.type
_entity.pdbx_description
1 polymer ?
#
loop_
_entity_poly.entity_id
_entity_poly.type
_entity_poly.pdbx_seq_one_letter_code
_entity_poly.pdbx_strand_id
1 'polypeptide(L)'
;MVLVSTDTFLAKVTEIYSKAQDSKGSVAISCKSVPVTKVNGKAQQKILNLTVEDGEHVLLFRACKYGNNKHKKKYSTVVRLQD
;
A
#
# COMPACT_ATOMS: atom_id res chain seq x y z
N MET A 1 -1.22 6.23 -8.05
CA MET A 1 -0.98 5.25 -6.96
C MET A 1 0.35 5.63 -6.33
N VAL A 2 0.41 5.75 -5.00
CA VAL A 2 1.61 6.23 -4.29
C VAL A 2 2.12 5.10 -3.40
N LEU A 3 3.34 4.63 -3.67
CA LEU A 3 4.02 3.70 -2.78
C LEU A 3 4.67 4.49 -1.65
N VAL A 4 4.46 4.07 -0.41
CA VAL A 4 4.94 4.77 0.79
C VAL A 4 5.46 3.75 1.81
N SER A 5 6.20 4.24 2.83
CA SER A 5 6.61 3.41 3.96
C SER A 5 5.40 2.85 4.72
N THR A 6 5.58 1.77 5.47
CA THR A 6 4.52 1.15 6.28
C THR A 6 3.89 2.15 7.25
N ASP A 7 4.70 2.95 7.95
CA ASP A 7 4.20 3.95 8.91
C ASP A 7 3.33 5.02 8.22
N THR A 8 3.80 5.52 7.07
CA THR A 8 3.04 6.49 6.28
C THR A 8 1.73 5.87 5.78
N PHE A 9 1.77 4.61 5.36
CA PHE A 9 0.58 3.89 4.92
C PHE A 9 -0.44 3.76 6.04
N LEU A 10 -0.03 3.35 7.24
CA LEU A 10 -0.91 3.25 8.41
C LEU A 10 -1.52 4.61 8.77
N ALA A 11 -0.72 5.68 8.80
CA ALA A 11 -1.22 7.04 9.01
C ALA A 11 -2.28 7.44 7.97
N LYS A 12 -2.07 7.10 6.69
CA LYS A 12 -3.05 7.35 5.63
C LYS A 12 -4.29 6.49 5.72
N VAL A 13 -4.18 5.23 6.13
CA VAL A 13 -5.33 4.37 6.37
C VAL A 13 -6.21 4.96 7.47
N THR A 14 -5.63 5.38 8.60
CA THR A 14 -6.35 6.07 9.67
C THR A 14 -7.07 7.32 9.17
N GLU A 15 -6.39 8.18 8.41
CA GLU A 15 -6.98 9.38 7.79
C GLU A 15 -8.19 9.04 6.89
N ILE A 16 -8.10 7.95 6.12
CA ILE A 16 -9.18 7.50 5.23
C ILE A 16 -10.37 7.00 6.06
N TYR A 17 -10.13 6.23 7.12
CA TYR A 17 -11.20 5.74 7.99
C TYR A 17 -11.93 6.88 8.70
N SER A 18 -11.22 7.85 9.28
CA SER A 18 -11.85 9.03 9.91
C SER A 18 -12.74 9.77 8.92
N LYS A 19 -12.27 10.03 7.69
CA LYS A 19 -13.06 10.69 6.64
C LYS A 19 -14.24 9.85 6.14
N ALA A 20 -14.13 8.53 6.19
CA ALA A 20 -15.20 7.63 5.76
C ALA A 20 -16.34 7.58 6.78
N GLN A 21 -16.01 7.64 8.07
CA GLN A 21 -16.95 7.71 9.18
C GLN A 21 -17.92 8.90 9.03
N ASP A 22 -17.39 10.08 8.69
CA ASP A 22 -18.20 11.30 8.54
C ASP A 22 -19.15 11.27 7.31
N SER A 23 -18.89 10.39 6.35
CA SER A 23 -19.55 10.43 5.04
C SER A 23 -20.29 9.13 4.66
N LYS A 24 -20.49 8.22 5.63
CA LYS A 24 -21.06 6.87 5.41
C LYS A 24 -20.36 6.13 4.25
N GLY A 25 -19.07 6.38 4.07
CA GLY A 25 -18.26 5.73 3.03
C GLY A 25 -17.67 4.42 3.52
N SER A 26 -17.31 3.52 2.61
CA SER A 26 -16.52 2.34 2.95
C SER A 26 -15.04 2.58 2.63
N VAL A 27 -14.16 1.80 3.25
CA VAL A 27 -12.72 1.79 2.95
C VAL A 27 -12.39 0.45 2.33
N ALA A 28 -11.74 0.46 1.17
CA ALA A 28 -11.27 -0.74 0.52
C ALA A 28 -9.79 -0.96 0.87
N ILE A 29 -9.50 -2.12 1.46
CA ILE A 29 -8.15 -2.60 1.67
C ILE A 29 -7.99 -3.88 0.86
N SER A 30 -6.92 -3.96 0.08
CA SER A 30 -6.58 -5.17 -0.67
C SER A 30 -5.13 -5.57 -0.40
N CYS A 31 -4.90 -6.87 -0.29
CA CYS A 31 -3.59 -7.48 -0.17
C CYS A 31 -3.37 -8.43 -1.35
N LYS A 32 -2.17 -8.39 -1.93
CA LYS A 32 -1.78 -9.32 -3.00
C LYS A 32 -0.30 -9.69 -2.85
N SER A 33 0.01 -10.97 -2.94
CA SER A 33 1.38 -11.44 -3.15
C SER A 33 1.86 -11.03 -4.55
N VAL A 34 2.98 -10.32 -4.61
CA VAL A 34 3.58 -9.84 -5.86
C VAL A 34 5.07 -10.14 -5.91
N PRO A 35 5.63 -10.47 -7.09
CA PRO A 35 7.07 -10.63 -7.24
C PRO A 35 7.81 -9.35 -6.87
N VAL A 36 8.96 -9.47 -6.19
CA VAL A 36 9.80 -8.32 -5.81
C VAL A 36 10.18 -7.48 -7.02
N THR A 37 10.46 -8.11 -8.16
CA THR A 37 10.78 -7.45 -9.44
C THR A 37 9.70 -6.48 -9.93
N LYS A 38 8.42 -6.69 -9.56
CA LYS A 38 7.30 -5.82 -9.96
C LYS A 38 7.11 -4.59 -9.07
N VAL A 39 7.74 -4.56 -7.89
CA VAL A 39 7.67 -3.44 -6.94
C VAL A 39 9.01 -2.73 -6.76
N ASN A 40 10.04 -3.18 -7.48
CA ASN A 40 11.42 -2.69 -7.39
C ASN A 40 11.79 -1.72 -8.53
N GLY A 41 10.93 -0.75 -8.84
CA GLY A 41 11.28 0.33 -9.78
C GLY A 41 12.26 1.34 -9.16
N LYS A 42 13.03 2.09 -9.98
CA LYS A 42 14.05 3.07 -9.52
C LYS A 42 13.57 4.08 -8.47
N ALA A 43 12.30 4.47 -8.48
CA ALA A 43 11.70 5.38 -7.49
C ALA A 43 11.27 4.68 -6.18
N GLN A 44 11.13 3.36 -6.20
CA GLN A 44 10.59 2.53 -5.11
C GLN A 44 11.71 1.87 -4.28
N GLN A 45 12.90 1.71 -4.88
CA GLN A 45 14.13 1.26 -4.19
C GLN A 45 14.47 2.09 -2.96
N LYS A 46 14.34 3.43 -3.04
CA LYS A 46 14.65 4.35 -1.94
C LYS A 46 13.73 4.24 -0.73
N ILE A 47 12.55 3.64 -0.88
CA ILE A 47 11.55 3.54 0.19
C ILE A 47 11.62 2.18 0.89
N LEU A 48 11.94 1.11 0.15
CA LEU A 48 11.79 -0.25 0.66
C LEU A 48 13.13 -0.99 0.83
N ASN A 49 14.24 -0.50 0.28
CA ASN A 49 15.55 -1.17 0.27
C ASN A 49 15.40 -2.69 0.03
N LEU A 50 14.54 -3.08 -0.91
CA LEU A 50 14.25 -4.48 -1.17
C LEU A 50 15.44 -5.11 -1.85
N THR A 51 15.99 -6.17 -1.26
CA THR A 51 17.11 -6.94 -1.80
C THR A 51 16.62 -8.30 -2.27
N VAL A 52 17.47 -9.01 -3.03
CA VAL A 52 17.20 -10.39 -3.45
C VAL A 52 17.04 -11.36 -2.27
N GLU A 53 17.49 -10.99 -1.07
CA GLU A 53 17.31 -11.78 0.15
C GLU A 53 15.88 -11.67 0.73
N ASP A 54 15.06 -10.75 0.24
CA ASP A 54 13.66 -10.57 0.68
C ASP A 54 12.69 -11.63 0.08
N GLY A 55 13.23 -12.67 -0.54
CA GLY A 55 12.48 -13.75 -1.19
C GLY A 55 11.91 -13.37 -2.56
N GLU A 56 11.26 -14.33 -3.21
CA GLU A 56 10.70 -14.12 -4.55
C GLU A 56 9.49 -13.17 -4.55
N HIS A 57 8.75 -13.14 -3.44
CA HIS A 57 7.45 -12.50 -3.31
C HIS A 57 7.32 -11.67 -2.04
N VAL A 58 6.58 -10.56 -2.15
CA VAL A 58 6.23 -9.68 -1.03
C VAL A 58 4.73 -9.38 -1.02
N LEU A 59 4.21 -8.96 0.13
CA LEU A 59 2.80 -8.58 0.26
C LEU A 59 2.59 -7.10 -0.05
N LEU A 60 1.85 -6.82 -1.12
CA LEU A 60 1.45 -5.47 -1.49
C LEU A 60 0.08 -5.14 -0.92
N PHE A 61 0.05 -4.23 0.04
CA PHE A 61 -1.18 -3.65 0.58
C PHE A 61 -1.56 -2.40 -0.20
N ARG A 62 -2.86 -2.21 -0.43
CA ARG A 62 -3.41 -0.99 -1.03
C ARG A 62 -4.65 -0.55 -0.28
N ALA A 63 -4.77 0.75 -0.05
CA ALA A 63 -5.91 1.37 0.60
C ALA A 63 -6.50 2.51 -0.23
N CYS A 64 -7.84 2.56 -0.30
CA CYS A 64 -8.59 3.68 -0.85
C CYS A 64 -10.00 3.80 -0.25
N LYS A 65 -10.62 4.97 -0.41
CA LYS A 65 -12.06 5.14 -0.12
C LYS A 65 -12.89 4.40 -1.18
N TYR A 66 -13.82 3.55 -0.76
CA TYR A 66 -14.75 2.78 -1.59
C TYR A 66 -15.78 3.72 -2.26
N GLY A 67 -16.18 3.39 -3.49
CA GLY A 67 -17.19 4.13 -4.24
C GLY A 67 -16.70 5.29 -5.13
N ASN A 68 -15.39 5.57 -5.23
CA ASN A 68 -14.88 6.54 -6.20
C ASN A 68 -13.47 6.19 -6.71
N ASN A 69 -13.41 5.15 -7.56
CA ASN A 69 -12.17 4.50 -7.98
C ASN A 69 -11.39 5.23 -9.10
N LYS A 70 -12.04 6.17 -9.81
CA LYS A 70 -11.50 6.79 -11.04
C LYS A 70 -10.65 8.04 -10.79
N HIS A 71 -10.84 8.74 -9.67
CA HIS A 71 -10.20 10.05 -9.43
C HIS A 71 -9.49 10.22 -8.07
N LYS A 72 -9.36 9.17 -7.24
CA LYS A 72 -8.74 9.31 -5.91
C LYS A 72 -7.39 8.61 -5.76
N LYS A 73 -6.54 9.28 -4.96
CA LYS A 73 -5.20 8.86 -4.57
C LYS A 73 -5.28 7.51 -3.84
N LYS A 74 -4.66 6.48 -4.42
CA LYS A 74 -4.49 5.16 -3.81
C LYS A 74 -3.12 5.12 -3.14
N TYR A 75 -3.08 4.74 -1.88
CA TYR A 75 -1.82 4.51 -1.16
C TYR A 75 -1.52 3.02 -1.15
N SER A 76 -0.25 2.69 -1.27
CA SER A 76 0.24 1.33 -1.27
C SER A 76 1.47 1.22 -0.37
N THR A 77 1.65 0.07 0.26
CA THR A 77 2.89 -0.28 0.95
C THR A 77 3.22 -1.75 0.73
N VAL A 78 4.48 -2.10 0.91
CA VAL A 78 4.97 -3.48 0.77
C VAL A 78 5.42 -3.94 2.15
N VAL A 79 4.96 -5.12 2.54
CA VAL A 79 5.34 -5.77 3.80
C VAL A 79 6.03 -7.09 3.45
N ARG A 80 7.14 -7.36 4.14
CA ARG A 80 7.88 -8.61 4.07
C ARG A 80 7.18 -9.63 4.97
N LEU A 81 7.17 -10.89 4.55
CA LEU A 81 6.92 -11.99 5.48
C LEU A 81 8.22 -12.19 6.23
N GLN A 82 8.25 -11.88 7.53
CA GLN A 82 9.35 -12.31 8.39
C GLN A 82 9.05 -13.75 8.79
N ASP A 83 10.03 -14.64 8.59
CA ASP A 83 10.02 -15.99 9.14
C ASP A 83 10.17 -15.95 10.67
#